data_AF-A0A933TFF0-F1
#
_entry.id   AF-A0A933TFF0-F1
#
_cell.length_a   1.000
_cell.length_b   1.000
_cell.length_c   1.000
_cell.angle_alpha   90.00
_cell.angle_beta   90.00
_cell.angle_gamma   90.00
#
_symmetry.space_group_name_H-M   'P 1'
#
loop_
_entity.id
_entity.type
_entity.pdbx_description
1 polymer ?
#
loop_
_entity_poly.entity_id
_entity_poly.type
_entity_poly.pdbx_seq_one_letter_code
_entity_poly.pdbx_strand_id
1 'polypeptide(L)'
;MGIAASLAVSVLLLGLNAFFVLAEFAIVKVRSSRLAELARKGVPSAALAQAITKDLDAHLSTIQLGITMASLGLGWLGEPALAQLVARQLGRLPPLWGELVTHSLAFGLAFVFITGSHVVVGELAPKSLAIRRPEAFALWCARPLSFFHTAFFIPMSVLNWLSNRFLGLTGLLHAPSEYGYSLDEMRALLSQAQEQGLLSLRRLLFFENLFDFGGTRLETVMTRAESVAILSRRRGRERNLAVLRERSFSRYPLCEAGLDTAIGYVHVRDLHKALLAPGGVAPDPFSLRRDILKLPGRTSLEEALAQMQAARCPLALVTDPEGAAAGIATLEDILEELVGDIHDEFEEVVAWDLESLVVAEGSDLRLEAADKAAALKALLLRLHRAAGGFDAEAAWEALWRREQAFPSAMGRGAAFPHARLAGLRRPLIAVGRSPKGIACEALDGQPVRLIFLILTPLEEPAAQLRILAKLAALMSEEALCRRLLAAHDMAGVRALLRVFDQNLPARGRKAPAAPAARPRG
;
A
#
# COMPACT_ATOMS: atom_id res chain seq x y z
N MET A 1 28.51 -5.33 55.69
CA MET A 1 27.72 -6.59 55.64
C MET A 1 28.65 -7.76 55.86
N GLY A 2 28.22 -8.82 56.54
CA GLY A 2 29.02 -10.05 56.63
C GLY A 2 29.13 -10.75 55.27
N ILE A 3 30.20 -11.52 55.03
CA ILE A 3 30.44 -12.25 53.77
C ILE A 3 29.22 -13.09 53.37
N ALA A 4 28.59 -13.78 54.33
CA ALA A 4 27.40 -14.58 54.08
C ALA A 4 26.21 -13.75 53.58
N ALA A 5 26.01 -12.54 54.11
CA ALA A 5 24.94 -11.65 53.67
C ALA A 5 25.21 -11.12 52.25
N SER A 6 26.46 -10.76 51.93
CA SER A 6 26.82 -10.33 50.59
C SER A 6 26.62 -11.45 49.57
N LEU A 7 27.03 -12.68 49.88
CA LEU A 7 26.82 -13.84 48.99
C LEU A 7 25.33 -14.17 48.81
N ALA A 8 24.52 -14.06 49.85
CA ALA A 8 23.07 -14.24 49.74
C ALA A 8 22.45 -13.19 48.80
N VAL A 9 22.87 -11.93 48.91
CA VAL A 9 22.46 -10.87 47.98
C VAL A 9 22.93 -11.15 46.57
N SER A 10 24.15 -11.66 46.37
CA SER A 10 24.65 -12.05 45.04
C SER A 10 23.82 -13.16 44.39
N VAL A 11 23.44 -14.18 45.15
CA VAL A 11 22.56 -15.25 44.65
C VAL A 11 21.19 -14.67 44.27
N LEU A 12 20.64 -13.77 45.08
CA LEU A 12 19.39 -13.08 44.76
C LEU A 12 19.51 -12.24 43.48
N LEU A 13 20.59 -11.48 43.32
CA LEU A 13 20.84 -10.66 42.13
C LEU A 13 21.04 -11.52 40.88
N LEU A 14 21.71 -12.67 40.99
CA LEU A 14 21.83 -13.64 39.91
C LEU A 14 20.47 -14.21 39.50
N GLY A 15 19.63 -14.56 40.48
CA GLY A 15 18.26 -15.02 40.23
C GLY A 15 17.36 -13.94 39.63
N LEU A 16 17.52 -12.69 40.05
CA LEU A 16 16.80 -11.55 39.50
C LEU A 16 17.21 -11.27 38.04
N ASN A 17 18.50 -11.34 37.73
CA ASN A 17 19.00 -11.25 36.36
C ASN A 17 18.41 -12.36 35.49
N ALA A 18 18.46 -13.61 35.96
CA ALA A 18 17.86 -14.76 35.30
C ALA A 18 16.36 -14.59 35.02
N PHE A 19 15.63 -14.05 36.00
CA PHE A 19 14.21 -13.74 35.84
C PHE A 19 13.95 -12.72 34.72
N PHE A 20 14.72 -11.64 34.67
CA PHE A 20 14.54 -10.60 33.66
C PHE A 20 14.88 -11.11 32.25
N VAL A 21 15.98 -11.86 32.10
CA VAL A 21 16.32 -12.51 30.81
C VAL A 21 15.24 -13.50 30.40
N LEU A 22 14.72 -14.31 31.33
CA LEU A 22 13.62 -15.24 31.06
C LEU A 22 12.38 -14.50 30.56
N ALA A 23 12.02 -13.39 31.20
CA ALA A 23 10.85 -12.57 30.85
C ALA A 23 11.01 -11.94 29.46
N GLU A 24 12.17 -11.34 29.17
CA GLU A 24 12.50 -10.72 27.88
C GLU A 24 12.23 -11.70 26.73
N PHE A 25 12.90 -12.85 26.75
CA PHE A 25 12.83 -13.80 25.65
C PHE A 25 11.46 -14.48 25.56
N ALA A 26 10.76 -14.67 26.68
CA ALA A 26 9.42 -15.27 26.66
C ALA A 26 8.41 -14.34 26.00
N ILE A 27 8.44 -13.04 26.34
CA ILE A 27 7.51 -12.02 25.83
C ILE A 27 7.81 -11.70 24.37
N VAL A 28 9.09 -11.61 23.97
CA VAL A 28 9.47 -11.39 22.57
C VAL A 28 9.07 -12.58 21.68
N LYS A 29 9.15 -13.82 22.20
CA LYS A 29 8.89 -15.02 21.40
C LYS A 29 7.41 -15.44 21.34
N VAL A 30 6.61 -15.09 22.35
CA VAL A 30 5.20 -15.48 22.43
C VAL A 30 4.34 -14.67 21.44
N ARG A 31 3.37 -15.31 20.79
CA ARG A 31 2.46 -14.62 19.86
C ARG A 31 1.31 -13.97 20.61
N SER A 32 1.05 -12.68 20.35
CA SER A 32 -0.07 -11.94 20.98
C SER A 32 -1.44 -12.60 20.73
N SER A 33 -1.66 -13.16 19.54
CA SER A 33 -2.90 -13.89 19.19
C SER A 33 -3.14 -15.13 20.05
N ARG A 34 -2.05 -15.82 20.45
CA ARG A 34 -2.12 -17.00 21.32
C ARG A 34 -2.47 -16.61 22.76
N LEU A 35 -1.89 -15.52 23.27
CA LEU A 35 -2.26 -14.97 24.58
C LEU A 35 -3.72 -14.50 24.60
N ALA A 36 -4.20 -13.89 23.50
CA ALA A 36 -5.60 -13.52 23.35
C ALA A 36 -6.54 -14.75 23.40
N GLU A 37 -6.14 -15.85 22.77
CA GLU A 37 -6.88 -17.12 22.85
C GLU A 37 -6.94 -17.65 24.28
N LEU A 38 -5.81 -17.66 24.99
CA LEU A 38 -5.72 -18.09 26.39
C LEU A 38 -6.53 -17.19 27.33
N ALA A 39 -6.55 -15.88 27.07
CA ALA A 39 -7.38 -14.93 27.80
C ALA A 39 -8.88 -15.21 27.61
N ARG A 40 -9.33 -15.49 26.38
CA ARG A 40 -10.71 -15.92 26.10
C ARG A 40 -11.07 -17.24 26.80
N LYS A 41 -10.10 -18.13 26.97
CA LYS A 41 -10.24 -19.40 27.72
C LYS A 41 -10.18 -19.21 29.25
N GLY A 42 -10.04 -17.98 29.75
CA GLY A 42 -10.01 -17.69 31.18
C GLY A 42 -8.71 -18.08 31.88
N VAL A 43 -7.61 -18.28 31.15
CA VAL A 43 -6.32 -18.63 31.76
C VAL A 43 -5.78 -17.44 32.58
N PRO A 44 -5.40 -17.65 33.85
CA PRO A 44 -4.85 -16.58 34.69
C PRO A 44 -3.62 -15.92 34.06
N SER A 45 -3.47 -14.61 34.27
CA SER A 45 -2.37 -13.79 33.73
C SER A 45 -2.32 -13.65 32.21
N ALA A 46 -3.17 -14.33 31.44
CA ALA A 46 -3.15 -14.25 29.97
C ALA A 46 -3.51 -12.86 29.44
N ALA A 47 -4.53 -12.21 30.03
CA ALA A 47 -4.89 -10.84 29.67
C ALA A 47 -3.77 -9.84 29.98
N LEU A 48 -3.10 -10.00 31.13
CA LEU A 48 -1.98 -9.15 31.52
C LEU A 48 -0.75 -9.38 30.64
N ALA A 49 -0.40 -10.64 30.37
CA ALA A 49 0.68 -11.00 29.45
C ALA A 49 0.41 -10.43 28.05
N GLN A 50 -0.85 -10.48 27.60
CA GLN A 50 -1.25 -9.89 26.32
C GLN A 50 -1.06 -8.36 26.33
N ALA A 51 -1.48 -7.68 27.39
CA ALA A 51 -1.29 -6.23 27.54
C ALA A 51 0.20 -5.86 27.50
N ILE A 52 1.05 -6.61 28.21
CA ILE A 52 2.51 -6.43 28.21
C ILE A 52 3.09 -6.62 26.80
N THR A 53 2.67 -7.63 26.05
CA THR A 53 3.14 -7.82 24.66
C THR A 53 2.66 -6.75 23.67
N LYS A 54 1.58 -6.02 23.99
CA LYS A 54 1.09 -4.92 23.14
C LYS A 54 1.90 -3.64 23.35
N ASP A 55 2.42 -3.44 24.55
CA ASP A 55 3.30 -2.33 24.92
C ASP A 55 4.72 -2.85 25.22
N LEU A 56 5.30 -3.50 24.20
CA LEU A 56 6.55 -4.24 24.34
C LEU A 56 7.71 -3.31 24.70
N ASP A 57 7.78 -2.13 24.08
CA ASP A 57 8.92 -1.21 24.20
C ASP A 57 9.09 -0.67 25.62
N ALA A 58 7.98 -0.28 26.28
CA ALA A 58 8.01 0.20 27.67
C ALA A 58 8.48 -0.90 28.65
N HIS A 59 8.00 -2.13 28.45
CA HIS A 59 8.36 -3.26 29.30
C HIS A 59 9.77 -3.77 29.03
N LEU A 60 10.23 -3.82 27.76
CA LEU A 60 11.60 -4.17 27.41
C LEU A 60 12.61 -3.22 28.05
N SER A 61 12.33 -1.92 28.02
CA SER A 61 13.21 -0.92 28.63
C SER A 61 13.36 -1.14 30.15
N THR A 62 12.26 -1.49 30.83
CA THR A 62 12.30 -1.84 32.27
C THR A 62 13.09 -3.12 32.53
N ILE A 63 12.90 -4.15 31.70
CA ILE A 63 13.62 -5.42 31.81
C ILE A 63 15.12 -5.20 31.65
N GLN A 64 15.54 -4.42 30.65
CA GLN A 64 16.95 -4.10 30.40
C GLN A 64 17.59 -3.34 31.56
N LEU A 65 16.87 -2.40 32.17
CA LEU A 65 17.34 -1.74 33.38
C LEU A 65 17.53 -2.75 34.52
N GLY A 66 16.57 -3.66 34.71
CA GLY A 66 16.65 -4.73 35.69
C GLY A 66 17.86 -5.65 35.49
N ILE A 67 18.11 -6.09 34.25
CA ILE A 67 19.29 -6.88 33.87
C ILE A 67 20.58 -6.13 34.22
N THR A 68 20.64 -4.85 33.86
CA THR A 68 21.82 -4.01 34.09
C THR A 68 22.09 -3.82 35.57
N MET A 69 21.08 -3.43 36.35
CA MET A 69 21.22 -3.24 37.79
C MET A 69 21.60 -4.52 38.52
N ALA A 70 21.00 -5.65 38.14
CA ALA A 70 21.33 -6.94 38.72
C ALA A 70 22.77 -7.37 38.39
N SER A 71 23.22 -7.15 37.15
CA SER A 71 24.58 -7.48 36.71
C SER A 71 25.64 -6.61 37.39
N LEU A 72 25.42 -5.29 37.45
CA LEU A 72 26.33 -4.37 38.15
C LEU A 72 26.38 -4.65 39.65
N GLY A 73 25.23 -4.91 40.27
CA GLY A 73 25.18 -5.29 41.69
C GLY A 73 25.90 -6.60 41.97
N LEU A 74 25.80 -7.59 41.06
CA LEU A 74 26.50 -8.86 41.18
C LEU A 74 28.02 -8.67 41.14
N GLY A 75 28.54 -7.84 40.22
CA GLY A 75 29.95 -7.48 40.17
C GLY A 75 30.39 -6.71 41.42
N TRP A 76 29.63 -5.69 41.82
CA TRP A 76 29.98 -4.84 42.96
C TRP A 76 30.01 -5.61 44.29
N LEU A 77 29.00 -6.44 44.55
CA LEU A 77 28.84 -7.10 45.86
C LEU A 77 29.32 -8.54 45.88
N GLY A 78 29.13 -9.27 44.77
CA GLY A 78 29.43 -10.69 44.71
C GLY A 78 30.91 -10.97 44.58
N GLU A 79 31.60 -10.27 43.69
CA GLU A 79 33.02 -10.53 43.43
C GLU A 79 33.89 -10.28 44.65
N PRO A 80 33.78 -9.14 45.36
CA PRO A 80 34.56 -8.93 46.57
C PRO A 80 34.20 -9.93 47.68
N ALA A 81 32.93 -10.32 47.80
CA ALA A 81 32.48 -11.26 48.83
C ALA A 81 33.03 -12.67 48.58
N LEU A 82 33.00 -13.12 47.32
CA LEU A 82 33.54 -14.41 46.94
C LEU A 82 35.07 -14.42 47.00
N ALA A 83 35.73 -13.34 46.57
CA ALA A 83 37.18 -13.20 46.69
C ALA A 83 37.64 -13.28 48.14
N GLN A 84 36.94 -12.63 49.08
CA GLN A 84 37.23 -12.75 50.51
C GLN A 84 36.98 -14.18 51.05
N LEU A 85 35.95 -14.87 50.58
CA LEU A 85 35.69 -16.26 50.95
C LEU A 85 36.82 -17.17 50.45
N VAL A 86 37.21 -17.04 49.19
CA VAL A 86 38.30 -17.81 48.57
C VAL A 86 39.62 -17.52 49.27
N ALA A 87 39.94 -16.26 49.55
CA ALA A 87 41.15 -15.85 50.26
C ALA A 87 41.21 -16.45 51.68
N ARG A 88 40.09 -16.48 52.42
CA ARG A 88 40.01 -17.13 53.74
C ARG A 88 40.29 -18.63 53.69
N GLN A 89 39.83 -19.30 52.63
CA GLN A 89 40.06 -20.73 52.46
C GLN A 89 41.51 -21.02 52.04
N LEU A 90 42.10 -20.18 51.18
CA LEU A 90 43.50 -20.28 50.79
C LEU A 90 44.46 -19.98 51.96
N GLY A 91 44.12 -19.03 52.83
CA GLY A 91 44.91 -18.69 54.02
C GLY A 91 44.94 -19.76 55.11
N ARG A 92 44.15 -20.84 54.99
CA ARG A 92 44.24 -22.03 55.86
C ARG A 92 45.31 -23.02 55.40
N LEU A 93 45.84 -22.86 54.19
CA LEU A 93 46.94 -23.68 53.67
C LEU A 93 48.28 -23.11 54.16
N PRO A 94 49.36 -23.92 54.21
CA PRO A 94 50.69 -23.45 54.57
C PRO A 94 51.10 -22.23 53.71
N PRO A 95 51.80 -21.23 54.27
CA PRO A 95 52.18 -20.00 53.54
C PRO A 95 53.28 -20.30 52.52
N LEU A 96 52.89 -20.92 51.40
CA LEU A 96 53.75 -21.21 50.26
C LEU A 96 53.82 -20.03 49.28
N TRP A 97 52.86 -19.11 49.35
CA TRP A 97 52.71 -17.97 48.44
C TRP A 97 52.56 -16.68 49.22
N GLY A 98 53.20 -15.59 48.79
CA GLY A 98 53.08 -14.27 49.42
C GLY A 98 51.65 -13.73 49.43
N GLU A 99 51.37 -12.78 50.33
CA GLU A 99 50.02 -12.19 50.53
C GLU A 99 49.45 -11.59 49.24
N LEU A 100 50.29 -10.92 48.44
CA LEU A 100 49.92 -10.37 47.14
C LEU A 100 49.45 -11.45 46.15
N VAL A 101 50.16 -12.58 46.08
CA VAL A 101 49.83 -13.70 45.17
C VAL A 101 48.51 -14.35 45.58
N THR A 102 48.30 -14.52 46.88
CA THR A 102 47.06 -15.11 47.41
C THR A 102 45.84 -14.23 47.12
N HIS A 103 45.98 -12.91 47.28
CA HIS A 103 44.91 -11.96 47.02
C HIS A 103 44.54 -11.89 45.53
N SER A 104 45.54 -11.80 44.64
CA SER A 104 45.31 -11.77 43.19
C SER A 104 44.70 -13.08 42.67
N LEU A 105 45.13 -14.23 43.20
CA LEU A 105 44.55 -15.53 42.84
C LEU A 105 43.10 -15.66 43.32
N ALA A 106 42.81 -15.23 44.54
CA ALA A 106 41.44 -15.25 45.07
C ALA A 106 40.50 -14.35 44.27
N PHE A 107 40.97 -13.15 43.88
CA PHE A 107 40.25 -12.25 42.99
C PHE A 107 39.98 -12.89 41.63
N GLY A 108 41.02 -13.43 40.96
CA GLY A 108 40.87 -14.05 39.64
C GLY A 108 39.91 -15.25 39.64
N LEU A 109 39.99 -16.11 40.66
CA LEU A 109 39.06 -17.24 40.81
C LEU A 109 37.62 -16.77 41.07
N ALA A 110 37.43 -15.75 41.91
CA ALA A 110 36.12 -15.19 42.19
C ALA A 110 35.50 -14.53 40.95
N PHE A 111 36.29 -13.76 40.20
CA PHE A 111 35.86 -13.14 38.95
C PHE A 111 35.40 -14.18 37.93
N VAL A 112 36.24 -15.18 37.64
CA VAL A 112 35.89 -16.26 36.69
C VAL A 112 34.64 -17.01 37.13
N PHE A 113 34.51 -17.32 38.43
CA PHE A 113 33.36 -18.03 38.95
C PHE A 113 32.06 -17.20 38.83
N ILE A 114 32.11 -15.91 39.16
CA ILE A 114 30.93 -15.04 39.11
C ILE A 114 30.55 -14.74 37.67
N THR A 115 31.51 -14.38 36.81
CA THR A 115 31.25 -14.15 35.39
C THR A 115 30.70 -15.42 34.74
N GLY A 116 31.27 -16.59 35.04
CA GLY A 116 30.76 -17.87 34.55
C GLY A 116 29.34 -18.17 35.04
N SER A 117 29.08 -17.95 36.33
CA SER A 117 27.75 -18.14 36.91
C SER A 117 26.73 -17.17 36.33
N HIS A 118 27.10 -15.91 36.13
CA HIS A 118 26.27 -14.89 35.49
C HIS A 118 25.92 -15.25 34.05
N VAL A 119 26.92 -15.59 33.23
CA VAL A 119 26.67 -15.96 31.83
C VAL A 119 25.83 -17.22 31.72
N VAL A 120 26.14 -18.27 32.50
CA VAL A 120 25.43 -19.56 32.39
C VAL A 120 24.05 -19.50 33.02
N VAL A 121 23.96 -19.09 34.29
CA VAL A 121 22.73 -19.14 35.10
C VAL A 121 21.89 -17.87 34.93
N GLY A 122 22.53 -16.71 34.80
CA GLY A 122 21.85 -15.43 34.59
C GLY A 122 21.35 -15.25 33.16
N GLU A 123 22.09 -15.71 32.16
CA GLU A 123 21.77 -15.40 30.76
C GLU A 123 21.39 -16.61 29.91
N LEU A 124 22.31 -17.57 29.72
CA LEU A 124 22.17 -18.63 28.71
C LEU A 124 21.06 -19.64 29.06
N ALA A 125 21.02 -20.12 30.30
CA ALA A 125 20.02 -21.10 30.71
C ALA A 125 18.59 -20.51 30.71
N PRO A 126 18.32 -19.33 31.29
CA PRO A 126 16.99 -18.70 31.23
C PRO A 126 16.54 -18.40 29.80
N LYS A 127 17.43 -17.89 28.95
CA LYS A 127 17.16 -17.65 27.53
C LYS A 127 16.73 -18.92 26.80
N SER A 128 17.44 -20.03 27.04
CA SER A 128 17.10 -21.33 26.45
C SER A 128 15.72 -21.84 26.91
N LEU A 129 15.40 -21.67 28.20
CA LEU A 129 14.10 -22.04 28.76
C LEU A 129 12.95 -21.22 28.17
N ALA A 130 13.12 -19.90 28.08
CA ALA A 130 12.16 -18.98 27.50
C ALA A 130 11.83 -19.33 26.04
N ILE A 131 12.85 -19.63 25.23
CA ILE A 131 12.66 -19.97 23.80
C ILE A 131 11.92 -21.31 23.65
N ARG A 132 12.17 -22.28 24.54
CA ARG A 132 11.53 -23.60 24.47
C ARG A 132 10.10 -23.61 24.96
N ARG A 133 9.74 -22.76 25.94
CA ARG A 133 8.38 -22.68 26.52
C ARG A 133 7.90 -21.24 26.71
N PRO A 134 7.77 -20.45 25.62
CA PRO A 134 7.51 -19.02 25.70
C PRO A 134 6.15 -18.70 26.33
N GLU A 135 5.10 -19.48 26.02
CA GLU A 135 3.76 -19.27 26.57
C GLU A 135 3.74 -19.40 28.10
N ALA A 136 4.31 -20.48 28.65
CA ALA A 136 4.30 -20.74 30.08
C ALA A 136 5.07 -19.66 30.85
N PHE A 137 6.25 -19.28 30.36
CA PHE A 137 7.08 -18.27 31.01
C PHE A 137 6.52 -16.86 30.85
N ALA A 138 5.90 -16.52 29.72
CA ALA A 138 5.22 -15.23 29.56
C ALA A 138 4.07 -15.06 30.57
N LEU A 139 3.26 -16.11 30.79
CA LEU A 139 2.18 -16.08 31.78
C LEU A 139 2.69 -15.98 33.21
N TRP A 140 3.76 -16.71 33.53
CA TRP A 140 4.36 -16.72 34.86
C TRP A 140 5.04 -15.38 35.19
N CYS A 141 5.78 -14.82 34.24
CA CYS A 141 6.48 -13.54 34.39
C CYS A 141 5.55 -12.33 34.37
N ALA A 142 4.36 -12.41 33.78
CA ALA A 142 3.48 -11.26 33.57
C ALA A 142 3.18 -10.45 34.84
N ARG A 143 2.84 -11.12 35.96
CA ARG A 143 2.51 -10.43 37.23
C ARG A 143 3.73 -9.80 37.90
N PRO A 144 4.84 -10.54 38.14
CA PRO A 144 6.04 -9.93 38.71
C PRO A 144 6.57 -8.80 37.83
N LEU A 145 6.56 -8.97 36.51
CA LEU A 145 7.05 -7.95 35.59
C LEU A 145 6.20 -6.67 35.63
N SER A 146 4.88 -6.80 35.71
CA SER A 146 4.00 -5.63 35.87
C SER A 146 4.28 -4.86 37.16
N PHE A 147 4.55 -5.56 38.27
CA PHE A 147 4.97 -4.92 39.52
C PHE A 147 6.29 -4.15 39.35
N PHE A 148 7.30 -4.77 38.72
CA PHE A 148 8.57 -4.11 38.44
C PHE A 148 8.39 -2.89 37.53
N HIS A 149 7.58 -2.99 36.49
CA HIS A 149 7.27 -1.85 35.61
C HIS A 149 6.68 -0.67 36.39
N THR A 150 5.71 -0.91 37.27
CA THR A 150 5.15 0.16 38.11
C THR A 150 6.16 0.70 39.12
N ALA A 151 6.96 -0.15 39.76
CA ALA A 151 7.96 0.27 40.74
C ALA A 151 9.09 1.11 40.12
N PHE A 152 9.50 0.77 38.90
CA PHE A 152 10.57 1.45 38.17
C PHE A 152 10.07 2.53 37.20
N PHE A 153 8.76 2.81 37.19
CA PHE A 153 8.15 3.82 36.31
C PHE A 153 8.79 5.21 36.43
N ILE A 154 9.03 5.68 37.66
CA ILE A 154 9.61 7.01 37.91
C ILE A 154 11.06 7.11 37.40
N PRO A 155 12.00 6.23 37.79
CA PRO A 155 13.36 6.22 37.22
C PRO A 155 13.37 6.11 35.69
N MET A 156 12.53 5.25 35.12
CA MET A 156 12.44 5.06 33.67
C MET A 156 11.96 6.32 32.95
N SER A 157 10.96 7.02 33.51
CA SER A 157 10.46 8.28 32.94
C SER A 157 11.56 9.34 32.85
N VAL A 158 12.43 9.42 33.87
CA VAL A 158 13.59 10.33 33.89
C VAL A 158 14.61 9.93 32.83
N LEU A 159 14.92 8.64 32.70
CA LEU A 159 15.90 8.15 31.73
C LEU A 159 15.41 8.30 30.28
N ASN A 160 14.12 8.10 30.05
CA ASN A 160 13.49 8.29 28.75
C ASN A 160 13.45 9.79 28.38
N TRP A 161 13.18 10.66 29.36
CA TRP A 161 13.30 12.11 29.18
C TRP A 161 14.73 12.52 28.78
N LEU A 162 15.75 11.98 29.47
CA LEU A 162 17.16 12.21 29.11
C LEU A 162 17.49 11.72 27.70
N SER A 163 17.03 10.52 27.34
CA SER A 163 17.25 9.92 26.01
C SER A 163 16.59 10.75 24.91
N ASN A 164 15.34 11.19 25.10
CA ASN A 164 14.63 12.05 24.16
C ASN A 164 15.29 13.44 24.02
N ARG A 165 15.85 13.99 25.10
CA ARG A 165 16.62 15.24 25.03
C ARG A 165 17.94 15.06 24.28
N PHE A 166 18.61 13.92 24.43
CA PHE A 166 19.81 13.58 23.67
C PHE A 166 19.50 13.37 22.19
N LEU A 167 18.44 12.63 21.85
CA LEU A 167 17.99 12.42 20.47
C LEU A 167 17.54 13.72 19.80
N GLY A 168 16.91 14.63 20.54
CA GLY A 168 16.60 15.98 20.06
C GLY A 168 17.82 16.81 19.62
N LEU A 169 19.02 16.49 20.12
CA LEU A 169 20.27 17.12 19.67
C LEU A 169 20.78 16.54 18.33
N THR A 170 20.30 15.36 17.94
CA THR A 170 20.70 14.67 16.70
C THR A 170 19.72 14.87 15.53
N GLY A 171 18.63 15.61 15.74
CA GLY A 171 17.60 15.87 14.72
C GLY A 171 16.65 14.70 14.44
N LEU A 172 16.84 13.55 15.07
CA LEU A 172 15.97 12.36 14.97
C LEU A 172 14.93 12.37 16.10
N LEU A 173 13.93 13.24 16.00
CA LEU A 173 12.75 13.15 16.84
C LEU A 173 11.87 12.00 16.33
N HIS A 174 11.93 10.85 17.02
CA HIS A 174 10.89 9.83 16.89
C HIS A 174 9.62 10.39 17.54
N ALA A 175 8.60 10.68 16.72
CA ALA A 175 7.25 10.84 17.24
C ALA A 175 6.80 9.48 17.79
N PRO A 176 6.24 9.42 19.02
CA PRO A 176 5.70 8.19 19.54
C PRO A 176 4.55 7.73 18.62
N SER A 177 4.45 6.42 18.44
CA SER A 177 3.42 5.71 17.72
C SER A 177 2.03 5.99 18.31
N GLU A 178 1.42 7.12 17.97
CA GLU A 178 -0.02 7.31 18.06
C GLU A 178 -0.66 6.72 16.80
N TYR A 179 -1.35 5.60 17.01
CA TYR A 179 -2.30 4.92 16.13
C TYR A 179 -2.68 5.65 14.83
N GLY A 180 -1.92 5.38 13.78
CA GLY A 180 -2.30 5.68 12.41
C GLY A 180 -1.09 5.54 11.52
N TYR A 181 -1.06 4.51 10.68
CA TYR A 181 -0.13 4.53 9.55
C TYR A 181 -0.49 5.74 8.70
N SER A 182 0.50 6.55 8.35
CA SER A 182 0.27 7.56 7.32
C SER A 182 -0.12 6.87 6.01
N LEU A 183 -0.82 7.58 5.13
CA LEU A 183 -1.24 7.00 3.86
C LEU A 183 -0.01 6.56 3.02
N ASP A 184 1.12 7.24 3.18
CA ASP A 184 2.40 6.89 2.57
C ASP A 184 3.04 5.64 3.19
N GLU A 185 2.92 5.44 4.50
CA GLU A 185 3.34 4.19 5.16
C GLU A 185 2.46 3.01 4.72
N MET A 186 1.14 3.20 4.57
CA MET A 186 0.27 2.15 4.05
C MET A 186 0.63 1.76 2.62
N ARG A 187 0.96 2.75 1.77
CA ARG A 187 1.47 2.51 0.41
C ARG A 187 2.76 1.70 0.44
N ALA A 188 3.72 2.08 1.28
CA ALA A 188 4.99 1.34 1.43
C ALA A 188 4.77 -0.13 1.85
N LEU A 189 3.88 -0.35 2.82
CA LEU A 189 3.55 -1.70 3.31
C LEU A 189 2.86 -2.56 2.24
N LEU A 190 1.90 -2.00 1.49
CA LEU A 190 1.18 -2.73 0.44
C LEU A 190 2.12 -3.12 -0.70
N SER A 191 3.03 -2.23 -1.08
CA SER A 191 4.04 -2.51 -2.09
C SER A 191 5.06 -3.55 -1.62
N GLN A 192 5.52 -3.48 -0.36
CA GLN A 192 6.37 -4.52 0.24
C GLN A 192 5.67 -5.90 0.26
N ALA A 193 4.37 -5.94 0.56
CA ALA A 193 3.58 -7.17 0.52
C ALA A 193 3.49 -7.75 -0.90
N GLN A 194 3.45 -6.89 -1.93
CA GLN A 194 3.47 -7.34 -3.33
C GLN A 194 4.81 -8.00 -3.68
N GLU A 195 5.94 -7.40 -3.27
CA GLU A 195 7.28 -7.93 -3.55
C GLU A 195 7.53 -9.29 -2.89
N GLN A 196 7.03 -9.47 -1.68
CA GLN A 196 7.08 -10.75 -0.96
C GLN A 196 6.12 -11.80 -1.56
N GLY A 197 5.38 -11.45 -2.62
CA GLY A 197 4.39 -12.32 -3.27
C GLY A 197 3.12 -12.53 -2.45
N LEU A 198 2.91 -11.77 -1.37
CA LEU A 198 1.72 -11.84 -0.52
C LEU A 198 0.52 -11.10 -1.16
N LEU A 199 0.81 -10.12 -2.02
CA LEU A 199 -0.19 -9.36 -2.77
C LEU A 199 0.10 -9.48 -4.28
N SER A 200 -0.93 -9.69 -5.09
CA SER A 200 -0.76 -9.63 -6.56
C SER A 200 -0.68 -8.18 -7.03
N LEU A 201 0.10 -7.89 -8.07
CA LEU A 201 0.21 -6.57 -8.68
C LEU A 201 -1.15 -5.94 -9.06
N ARG A 202 -2.10 -6.75 -9.55
CA ARG A 202 -3.48 -6.29 -9.82
C ARG A 202 -4.17 -5.73 -8.57
N ARG A 203 -4.01 -6.39 -7.42
CA ARG A 203 -4.61 -5.95 -6.14
C ARG A 203 -3.95 -4.67 -5.62
N LEU A 204 -2.64 -4.51 -5.84
CA LEU A 204 -1.94 -3.27 -5.51
C LEU A 204 -2.54 -2.08 -6.27
N LEU A 205 -2.76 -2.23 -7.58
CA LEU A 205 -3.40 -1.20 -8.41
C LEU A 205 -4.81 -0.80 -7.91
N PHE A 206 -5.61 -1.76 -7.40
CA PHE A 206 -6.91 -1.43 -6.79
C PHE A 206 -6.76 -0.56 -5.54
N PHE A 207 -5.76 -0.83 -4.69
CA PHE A 207 -5.49 0.02 -3.53
C PHE A 207 -4.99 1.41 -3.93
N GLU A 208 -4.17 1.50 -4.97
CA GLU A 208 -3.75 2.78 -5.53
C GLU A 208 -4.95 3.62 -5.99
N ASN A 209 -5.86 3.01 -6.76
CA ASN A 209 -7.09 3.67 -7.19
C ASN A 209 -7.95 4.13 -6.01
N LEU A 210 -8.05 3.31 -4.95
CA LEU A 210 -8.79 3.67 -3.75
C LEU A 210 -8.20 4.92 -3.08
N PHE A 211 -6.87 5.04 -3.04
CA PHE A 211 -6.22 6.23 -2.49
C PHE A 211 -6.40 7.46 -3.37
N ASP A 212 -6.34 7.29 -4.70
CA ASP A 212 -6.54 8.39 -5.65
C ASP A 212 -8.02 8.84 -5.68
N PHE A 213 -8.95 7.93 -5.47
CA PHE A 213 -10.39 8.18 -5.44
C PHE A 213 -10.77 9.22 -4.38
N GLY A 214 -10.19 9.13 -3.18
CA GLY A 214 -10.46 10.08 -2.09
C GLY A 214 -10.03 11.52 -2.40
N GLY A 215 -9.05 11.70 -3.29
CA GLY A 215 -8.58 13.01 -3.74
C GLY A 215 -9.24 13.52 -5.03
N THR A 216 -10.01 12.70 -5.72
CA THR A 216 -10.56 13.01 -7.05
C THR A 216 -11.88 13.76 -6.94
N ARG A 217 -12.11 14.68 -7.88
CA ARG A 217 -13.32 15.52 -7.94
C ARG A 217 -14.25 15.07 -9.06
N LEU A 218 -15.54 15.29 -8.85
CA LEU A 218 -16.60 14.92 -9.79
C LEU A 218 -16.41 15.52 -11.19
N GLU A 219 -15.89 16.76 -11.29
CA GLU A 219 -15.57 17.43 -12.55
C GLU A 219 -14.52 16.71 -13.41
N THR A 220 -13.73 15.82 -12.80
CA THR A 220 -12.67 15.06 -13.51
C THR A 220 -13.23 13.87 -14.27
N VAL A 221 -14.35 13.30 -13.79
CA VAL A 221 -14.95 12.06 -14.33
C VAL A 221 -16.26 12.30 -15.09
N MET A 222 -16.81 13.51 -15.01
CA MET A 222 -18.08 13.83 -15.64
C MET A 222 -18.01 13.76 -17.17
N THR A 223 -19.12 13.35 -17.78
CA THR A 223 -19.35 13.59 -19.22
C THR A 223 -19.62 15.08 -19.42
N ARG A 224 -18.74 15.75 -20.16
CA ARG A 224 -18.83 17.19 -20.49
C ARG A 224 -20.14 17.52 -21.20
N ALA A 225 -20.70 18.69 -20.90
CA ALA A 225 -22.01 19.14 -21.39
C ALA A 225 -22.20 19.01 -22.92
N GLU A 226 -21.16 19.24 -23.72
CA GLU A 226 -21.20 19.18 -25.18
C GLU A 226 -21.38 17.74 -25.71
N SER A 227 -20.99 16.75 -24.92
CA SER A 227 -21.07 15.32 -25.27
C SER A 227 -22.34 14.66 -24.73
N VAL A 228 -23.17 15.38 -23.95
CA VAL A 228 -24.37 14.81 -23.33
C VAL A 228 -25.52 14.74 -24.33
N ALA A 229 -26.04 13.52 -24.54
CA ALA A 229 -27.28 13.31 -25.28
C ALA A 229 -28.50 13.68 -24.41
N ILE A 230 -29.16 14.79 -24.74
CA ILE A 230 -30.36 15.27 -24.02
C ILE A 230 -31.64 15.09 -24.85
N LEU A 231 -32.77 14.93 -24.16
CA LEU A 231 -34.11 15.09 -24.75
C LEU A 231 -34.68 16.46 -24.36
N SER A 232 -35.16 17.23 -25.33
CA SER A 232 -35.65 18.59 -25.08
C SER A 232 -37.11 18.78 -25.50
N ARG A 233 -37.89 19.51 -24.69
CA ARG A 233 -39.29 19.88 -25.04
C ARG A 233 -39.34 20.74 -26.30
N ARG A 234 -38.40 21.67 -26.46
CA ARG A 234 -38.32 22.54 -27.64
C ARG A 234 -37.91 21.81 -28.93
N ARG A 235 -37.24 20.65 -28.82
CA ARG A 235 -36.73 19.90 -29.97
C ARG A 235 -37.81 19.10 -30.71
N GLY A 236 -38.95 18.85 -30.05
CA GLY A 236 -40.06 18.08 -30.60
C GLY A 236 -39.84 16.56 -30.56
N ARG A 237 -40.94 15.82 -30.69
CA ARG A 237 -41.00 14.36 -30.46
C ARG A 237 -40.15 13.54 -31.45
N GLU A 238 -40.23 13.84 -32.74
CA GLU A 238 -39.49 13.09 -33.78
C GLU A 238 -37.98 13.18 -33.62
N ARG A 239 -37.46 14.37 -33.28
CA ARG A 239 -36.02 14.56 -33.04
C ARG A 239 -35.55 13.88 -31.76
N ASN A 240 -36.35 13.92 -30.70
CA ASN A 240 -36.04 13.17 -29.47
C ASN A 240 -36.03 11.65 -29.72
N LEU A 241 -36.95 11.14 -30.56
CA LEU A 241 -36.94 9.75 -31.01
C LEU A 241 -35.71 9.41 -31.86
N ALA A 242 -35.22 10.34 -32.69
CA ALA A 242 -33.97 10.14 -33.42
C ALA A 242 -32.77 9.99 -32.47
N VAL A 243 -32.67 10.84 -31.44
CA VAL A 243 -31.61 10.72 -30.39
C VAL A 243 -31.66 9.37 -29.70
N LEU A 244 -32.86 8.88 -29.33
CA LEU A 244 -33.05 7.57 -28.70
C LEU A 244 -32.70 6.38 -29.62
N ARG A 245 -32.73 6.57 -30.95
CA ARG A 245 -32.36 5.53 -31.93
C ARG A 245 -30.87 5.54 -32.23
N GLU A 246 -30.29 6.73 -32.34
CA GLU A 246 -28.87 6.92 -32.66
C GLU A 246 -27.94 6.65 -31.49
N ARG A 247 -28.41 6.90 -30.26
CA ARG A 247 -27.66 6.69 -29.03
C ARG A 247 -28.32 5.57 -28.26
N SER A 248 -27.52 4.67 -27.68
CA SER A 248 -28.01 3.50 -26.93
C SER A 248 -27.73 3.62 -25.43
N PHE A 249 -28.04 4.77 -24.84
CA PHE A 249 -27.84 4.99 -23.41
C PHE A 249 -29.04 4.51 -22.59
N SER A 250 -28.79 4.08 -21.36
CA SER A 250 -29.85 3.65 -20.45
C SER A 250 -30.69 4.81 -19.90
N ARG A 251 -30.10 6.00 -19.79
CA ARG A 251 -30.69 7.18 -19.15
C ARG A 251 -30.41 8.44 -19.98
N TYR A 252 -31.41 9.29 -20.12
CA TYR A 252 -31.29 10.57 -20.84
C TYR A 252 -31.78 11.72 -19.98
N PRO A 253 -31.00 12.80 -19.81
CA PRO A 253 -31.48 14.04 -19.20
C PRO A 253 -32.66 14.61 -19.98
N LEU A 254 -33.67 15.05 -19.24
CA LEU A 254 -34.85 15.75 -19.73
C LEU A 254 -34.66 17.24 -19.50
N CYS A 255 -34.69 18.01 -20.57
CA CYS A 255 -34.41 19.44 -20.57
C CYS A 255 -35.54 20.24 -21.20
N GLU A 256 -35.68 21.52 -20.85
CA GLU A 256 -36.54 22.43 -21.61
C GLU A 256 -35.91 22.76 -22.96
N ALA A 257 -34.69 23.29 -22.95
CA ALA A 257 -33.94 23.69 -24.15
C ALA A 257 -32.56 23.01 -24.24
N GLY A 258 -31.74 23.20 -23.20
CA GLY A 258 -30.36 22.69 -23.10
C GLY A 258 -30.09 22.11 -21.71
N LEU A 259 -28.86 21.63 -21.49
CA LEU A 259 -28.50 20.93 -20.25
C LEU A 259 -28.67 21.80 -18.99
N ASP A 260 -28.44 23.11 -19.09
CA ASP A 260 -28.68 24.08 -17.99
C ASP A 260 -30.13 24.07 -17.47
N THR A 261 -31.06 23.70 -18.36
CA THR A 261 -32.50 23.62 -18.07
C THR A 261 -32.95 22.19 -17.78
N ALA A 262 -32.05 21.33 -17.30
CA ALA A 262 -32.39 19.97 -16.90
C ALA A 262 -33.39 19.96 -15.73
N ILE A 263 -34.52 19.28 -15.96
CA ILE A 263 -35.62 19.13 -15.01
C ILE A 263 -35.70 17.72 -14.42
N GLY A 264 -34.93 16.77 -14.94
CA GLY A 264 -34.92 15.37 -14.52
C GLY A 264 -34.23 14.49 -15.56
N TYR A 265 -34.50 13.19 -15.50
CA TYR A 265 -34.08 12.24 -16.52
C TYR A 265 -35.17 11.19 -16.79
N VAL A 266 -35.03 10.46 -17.89
CA VAL A 266 -35.88 9.30 -18.22
C VAL A 266 -35.02 8.06 -18.42
N HIS A 267 -35.54 6.91 -18.00
CA HIS A 267 -34.90 5.62 -18.22
C HIS A 267 -35.52 4.93 -19.45
N VAL A 268 -34.70 4.38 -20.35
CA VAL A 268 -35.18 3.75 -21.60
C VAL A 268 -36.15 2.58 -21.34
N ARG A 269 -35.89 1.78 -20.31
CA ARG A 269 -36.80 0.74 -19.81
C ARG A 269 -38.20 1.26 -19.45
N ASP A 270 -38.34 2.47 -18.91
CA ASP A 270 -39.66 3.03 -18.58
C ASP A 270 -40.41 3.40 -19.86
N LEU A 271 -39.71 3.98 -20.85
CA LEU A 271 -40.25 4.23 -22.19
C LEU A 271 -40.72 2.94 -22.86
N HIS A 272 -39.89 1.88 -22.78
CA HIS A 272 -40.21 0.59 -23.38
C HIS A 272 -41.42 -0.09 -22.72
N LYS A 273 -41.50 -0.07 -21.39
CA LYS A 273 -42.65 -0.59 -20.64
C LYS A 273 -43.95 0.12 -21.02
N ALA A 274 -43.91 1.45 -21.13
CA ALA A 274 -45.09 2.22 -21.49
C ALA A 274 -45.50 2.03 -22.97
N LEU A 275 -44.55 1.76 -23.87
CA LEU A 275 -44.84 1.41 -25.26
C LEU A 275 -45.54 0.05 -25.39
N LEU A 276 -45.16 -0.94 -24.56
CA LEU A 276 -45.73 -2.29 -24.56
C LEU A 276 -47.09 -2.39 -23.82
N ALA A 277 -47.56 -1.32 -23.19
CA ALA A 277 -48.83 -1.33 -22.48
C ALA A 277 -50.03 -1.45 -23.47
N PRO A 278 -51.13 -2.12 -23.10
CA PRO A 278 -52.31 -2.25 -23.95
C PRO A 278 -52.85 -0.87 -24.37
N GLY A 279 -52.89 -0.60 -25.67
CA GLY A 279 -53.25 0.72 -26.25
C GLY A 279 -52.08 1.50 -26.87
N GLY A 280 -50.83 1.06 -26.68
CA GLY A 280 -49.69 1.23 -27.59
C GLY A 280 -49.44 2.60 -28.24
N VAL A 281 -49.67 3.71 -27.54
CA VAL A 281 -49.20 5.03 -27.99
C VAL A 281 -47.80 5.24 -27.43
N ALA A 282 -46.85 5.64 -28.27
CA ALA A 282 -45.51 5.93 -27.78
C ALA A 282 -45.57 7.03 -26.68
N PRO A 283 -45.06 6.75 -25.47
CA PRO A 283 -45.20 7.64 -24.32
C PRO A 283 -44.44 8.95 -24.55
N ASP A 284 -44.91 10.02 -23.92
CA ASP A 284 -44.14 11.25 -23.81
C ASP A 284 -43.01 11.03 -22.77
N PRO A 285 -41.72 11.15 -23.12
CA PRO A 285 -40.64 10.97 -22.16
C PRO A 285 -40.74 11.87 -20.92
N PHE A 286 -41.34 13.05 -21.07
CA PHE A 286 -41.49 14.01 -19.98
C PHE A 286 -42.54 13.59 -18.94
N SER A 287 -43.49 12.71 -19.27
CA SER A 287 -44.45 12.18 -18.30
C SER A 287 -43.88 11.08 -17.42
N LEU A 288 -42.75 10.48 -17.83
CA LEU A 288 -42.02 9.43 -17.11
C LEU A 288 -40.77 9.99 -16.40
N ARG A 289 -40.75 11.30 -16.14
CA ARG A 289 -39.64 12.03 -15.52
C ARG A 289 -39.32 11.46 -14.14
N ARG A 290 -38.04 11.18 -13.92
CA ARG A 290 -37.43 10.95 -12.61
C ARG A 290 -36.59 12.16 -12.22
N ASP A 291 -36.47 12.43 -10.92
CA ASP A 291 -35.67 13.54 -10.43
C ASP A 291 -34.18 13.29 -10.63
N ILE A 292 -33.44 14.33 -11.01
CA ILE A 292 -31.99 14.30 -11.21
C ILE A 292 -31.31 15.03 -10.05
N LEU A 293 -30.27 14.43 -9.47
CA LEU A 293 -29.49 15.08 -8.41
C LEU A 293 -28.64 16.19 -9.03
N LYS A 294 -28.43 17.31 -8.32
CA LYS A 294 -27.51 18.37 -8.74
C LYS A 294 -26.33 18.40 -7.80
N LEU A 295 -25.12 18.27 -8.32
CA LEU A 295 -23.88 18.27 -7.54
C LEU A 295 -22.88 19.28 -8.11
N PRO A 296 -22.20 20.08 -7.27
CA PRO A 296 -21.08 20.90 -7.73
C PRO A 296 -19.94 20.03 -8.30
N GLY A 297 -19.28 20.49 -9.37
CA GLY A 297 -18.13 19.76 -9.95
C GLY A 297 -16.96 19.55 -8.99
N ARG A 298 -16.84 20.41 -7.97
CA ARG A 298 -15.78 20.34 -6.95
C ARG A 298 -16.02 19.31 -5.85
N THR A 299 -17.21 18.69 -5.79
CA THR A 299 -17.53 17.63 -4.82
C THR A 299 -16.59 16.44 -5.00
N SER A 300 -16.10 15.86 -3.90
CA SER A 300 -15.25 14.68 -3.97
C SER A 300 -16.04 13.48 -4.47
N LEU A 301 -15.37 12.51 -5.09
CA LEU A 301 -16.06 11.30 -5.57
C LEU A 301 -16.68 10.50 -4.42
N GLU A 302 -16.06 10.48 -3.24
CA GLU A 302 -16.61 9.85 -2.04
C GLU A 302 -17.94 10.46 -1.60
N GLU A 303 -18.00 11.79 -1.55
CA GLU A 303 -19.22 12.53 -1.20
C GLU A 303 -20.29 12.38 -2.27
N ALA A 304 -19.91 12.47 -3.55
CA ALA A 304 -20.83 12.29 -4.67
C ALA A 304 -21.44 10.88 -4.66
N LEU A 305 -20.61 9.84 -4.45
CA LEU A 305 -21.05 8.45 -4.32
C LEU A 305 -22.07 8.30 -3.19
N ALA A 306 -21.76 8.82 -2.00
CA ALA A 306 -22.64 8.74 -0.84
C ALA A 306 -23.98 9.46 -1.07
N GLN A 307 -23.96 10.65 -1.68
CA GLN A 307 -25.17 11.42 -1.99
C GLN A 307 -26.04 10.73 -3.06
N MET A 308 -25.43 10.21 -4.13
CA MET A 308 -26.14 9.48 -5.18
C MET A 308 -26.77 8.19 -4.66
N GLN A 309 -26.07 7.46 -3.78
CA GLN A 309 -26.58 6.26 -3.11
C GLN A 309 -27.74 6.59 -2.16
N ALA A 310 -27.59 7.63 -1.34
CA ALA A 310 -28.64 8.07 -0.40
C ALA A 310 -29.91 8.54 -1.14
N ALA A 311 -29.75 9.29 -2.22
CA ALA A 311 -30.84 9.75 -3.07
C ALA A 311 -31.42 8.64 -3.98
N ARG A 312 -30.75 7.47 -4.07
CA ARG A 312 -31.03 6.40 -5.04
C ARG A 312 -31.13 6.92 -6.47
N CYS A 313 -30.30 7.92 -6.79
CA CYS A 313 -30.27 8.59 -8.08
C CYS A 313 -28.94 8.30 -8.78
N PRO A 314 -28.93 7.40 -9.78
CA PRO A 314 -27.71 6.97 -10.47
C PRO A 314 -27.18 7.98 -11.49
N LEU A 315 -27.84 9.13 -11.66
CA LEU A 315 -27.45 10.18 -12.59
C LEU A 315 -27.50 11.54 -11.88
N ALA A 316 -26.39 12.27 -11.91
CA ALA A 316 -26.28 13.61 -11.38
C ALA A 316 -25.98 14.61 -12.50
N LEU A 317 -26.62 15.79 -12.44
CA LEU A 317 -26.23 16.97 -13.18
C LEU A 317 -25.08 17.64 -12.43
N VAL A 318 -23.96 17.83 -13.11
CA VAL A 318 -22.78 18.48 -12.54
C VAL A 318 -22.84 19.97 -12.88
N THR A 319 -22.69 20.83 -11.87
CA THR A 319 -22.73 22.28 -12.05
C THR A 319 -21.37 22.93 -11.86
N ASP A 320 -21.13 24.00 -12.60
CA ASP A 320 -19.99 24.89 -12.38
C ASP A 320 -20.22 25.82 -11.17
N PRO A 321 -19.22 26.65 -10.77
CA PRO A 321 -19.37 27.61 -9.68
C PRO A 321 -20.48 28.65 -9.89
N GLU A 322 -20.80 28.97 -11.14
CA GLU A 322 -21.84 29.91 -11.55
C GLU A 322 -23.25 29.29 -11.52
N GLY A 323 -23.34 27.97 -11.36
CA GLY A 323 -24.57 27.19 -11.30
C GLY A 323 -25.09 26.72 -12.67
N ALA A 324 -24.34 26.94 -13.75
CA ALA A 324 -24.63 26.38 -15.07
C ALA A 324 -24.22 24.90 -15.14
N ALA A 325 -24.76 24.18 -16.12
CA ALA A 325 -24.50 22.76 -16.28
C ALA A 325 -23.15 22.53 -16.96
N ALA A 326 -22.20 22.00 -16.18
CA ALA A 326 -20.89 21.60 -16.68
C ALA A 326 -20.91 20.21 -17.35
N GLY A 327 -21.86 19.35 -16.96
CA GLY A 327 -21.95 17.99 -17.47
C GLY A 327 -22.91 17.09 -16.70
N ILE A 328 -22.77 15.78 -16.89
CA ILE A 328 -23.44 14.76 -16.09
C ILE A 328 -22.42 13.76 -15.54
N ALA A 329 -22.71 13.15 -14.39
CA ALA A 329 -21.94 12.05 -13.83
C ALA A 329 -22.89 10.92 -13.44
N THR A 330 -22.49 9.68 -13.71
CA THR A 330 -23.25 8.49 -13.33
C THR A 330 -22.60 7.79 -12.14
N LEU A 331 -23.40 6.97 -11.44
CA LEU A 331 -22.87 6.14 -10.36
C LEU A 331 -21.83 5.15 -10.91
N GLU A 332 -22.06 4.67 -12.13
CA GLU A 332 -21.20 3.79 -12.87
C GLU A 332 -19.82 4.45 -13.12
N ASP A 333 -19.78 5.70 -13.60
CA ASP A 333 -18.52 6.46 -13.83
C ASP A 333 -17.70 6.61 -12.53
N ILE A 334 -18.39 6.88 -11.40
CA ILE A 334 -17.74 7.03 -10.10
C ILE A 334 -17.15 5.69 -9.64
N LEU A 335 -17.88 4.58 -9.80
CA LEU A 335 -17.39 3.25 -9.41
C LEU A 335 -16.26 2.76 -10.31
N GLU A 336 -16.24 3.16 -11.57
CA GLU A 336 -15.18 2.82 -12.53
C GLU A 336 -13.82 3.36 -12.10
N GLU A 337 -13.76 4.53 -11.45
CA GLU A 337 -12.49 5.03 -10.89
C GLU A 337 -11.89 4.12 -9.81
N LEU A 338 -12.74 3.43 -9.04
CA LEU A 338 -12.29 2.48 -8.01
C LEU A 338 -11.93 1.12 -8.60
N VAL A 339 -12.85 0.57 -9.40
CA VAL A 339 -12.83 -0.84 -9.79
C VAL A 339 -12.16 -1.04 -11.16
N GLY A 340 -12.06 0.02 -11.94
CA GLY A 340 -11.89 -0.06 -13.39
C GLY A 340 -13.17 -0.54 -14.08
N ASP A 341 -13.04 -0.75 -15.38
CA ASP A 341 -14.09 -1.12 -16.32
C ASP A 341 -14.99 -2.28 -15.81
N ILE A 342 -16.28 -1.99 -15.57
CA ILE A 342 -17.33 -2.99 -15.33
C ILE A 342 -18.17 -3.06 -16.61
N HIS A 343 -17.80 -3.96 -17.52
CA HIS A 343 -18.45 -4.09 -18.83
C HIS A 343 -19.94 -4.36 -18.73
N ASP A 344 -20.72 -3.56 -19.46
CA ASP A 344 -22.07 -3.96 -19.86
C ASP A 344 -21.95 -4.99 -21.00
N GLU A 345 -22.87 -5.95 -21.05
CA GLU A 345 -22.87 -7.05 -22.03
C GLU A 345 -23.02 -6.57 -23.49
N PHE A 346 -23.40 -5.31 -23.67
CA PHE A 346 -23.73 -4.68 -24.95
C PHE A 346 -22.67 -3.68 -25.45
N GLU A 347 -21.59 -3.45 -24.70
CA GLU A 347 -20.55 -2.50 -25.07
C GLU A 347 -19.50 -3.15 -25.99
N GLU A 348 -19.16 -2.50 -27.11
CA GLU A 348 -18.08 -2.98 -27.97
C GLU A 348 -16.73 -2.83 -27.25
N VAL A 349 -16.15 -3.96 -26.85
CA VAL A 349 -14.83 -3.97 -26.23
C VAL A 349 -13.79 -3.48 -27.24
N VAL A 350 -13.35 -2.23 -27.12
CA VAL A 350 -12.13 -1.76 -27.78
C VAL A 350 -10.96 -2.48 -27.10
N ALA A 351 -10.54 -3.60 -27.68
CA ALA A 351 -9.39 -4.34 -27.20
C ALA A 351 -8.12 -3.54 -27.53
N TRP A 352 -7.62 -2.78 -26.55
CA TRP A 352 -6.33 -2.11 -26.64
C TRP A 352 -5.20 -3.14 -26.61
N ASP A 353 -4.75 -3.59 -27.77
CA ASP A 353 -3.56 -4.45 -27.89
C ASP A 353 -2.30 -3.63 -27.59
N LEU A 354 -1.48 -4.05 -26.62
CA LEU A 354 -0.26 -3.35 -26.23
C LEU A 354 0.63 -3.06 -27.43
N GLU A 355 0.73 -3.98 -28.39
CA GLU A 355 1.50 -3.79 -29.62
C GLU A 355 1.06 -2.57 -30.44
N SER A 356 -0.25 -2.29 -30.48
CA SER A 356 -0.85 -1.17 -31.22
C SER A 356 -0.69 0.17 -30.52
N LEU A 357 -0.53 0.16 -29.20
CA LEU A 357 -0.37 1.36 -28.38
C LEU A 357 1.07 1.86 -28.34
N VAL A 358 2.02 0.94 -28.57
CA VAL A 358 3.45 1.26 -28.51
C VAL A 358 3.86 2.10 -29.72
N VAL A 359 4.32 3.32 -29.44
CA VAL A 359 4.87 4.24 -30.42
C VAL A 359 6.37 3.97 -30.52
N ALA A 360 6.79 3.32 -31.61
CA ALA A 360 8.18 2.87 -31.79
C ALA A 360 9.16 4.05 -31.82
N GLU A 361 8.80 5.13 -32.50
CA GLU A 361 9.59 6.36 -32.65
C GLU A 361 9.66 7.16 -31.33
N GLY A 362 8.66 6.96 -30.46
CA GLY A 362 8.61 7.52 -29.11
C GLY A 362 9.39 6.71 -28.07
N SER A 363 9.89 5.53 -28.44
CA SER A 363 10.54 4.56 -27.55
C SER A 363 12.07 4.62 -27.67
N ASP A 364 12.78 4.15 -26.65
CA ASP A 364 14.25 4.12 -26.61
C ASP A 364 14.77 2.87 -25.89
N LEU A 365 15.36 1.92 -26.64
CA LEU A 365 15.87 0.67 -26.08
C LEU A 365 17.31 0.75 -25.55
N ARG A 366 17.92 1.94 -25.60
CA ARG A 366 19.25 2.25 -25.04
C ARG A 366 19.17 3.55 -24.24
N LEU A 367 18.13 3.70 -23.44
CA LEU A 367 17.85 4.89 -22.66
C LEU A 367 18.98 5.12 -21.63
N GLU A 368 19.70 6.22 -21.82
CA GLU A 368 20.68 6.73 -20.87
C GLU A 368 20.08 7.88 -20.08
N ALA A 369 19.97 7.71 -18.77
CA ALA A 369 19.44 8.72 -17.86
C ALA A 369 20.17 8.61 -16.52
N ALA A 370 20.42 9.75 -15.88
CA ALA A 370 21.07 9.79 -14.57
C ALA A 370 20.12 9.34 -13.44
N ASP A 371 18.85 9.72 -13.56
CA ASP A 371 17.80 9.43 -12.59
C ASP A 371 16.45 9.16 -13.28
N LYS A 372 15.45 8.82 -12.47
CA LYS A 372 14.08 8.55 -12.94
C LYS A 372 13.47 9.75 -13.65
N ALA A 373 13.63 10.96 -13.13
CA ALA A 373 13.04 12.17 -13.70
C ALA A 373 13.55 12.40 -15.14
N ALA A 374 14.86 12.31 -15.34
CA ALA A 374 15.51 12.44 -16.63
C ALA A 374 15.04 11.36 -17.61
N ALA A 375 14.89 10.11 -17.15
CA ALA A 375 14.40 9.01 -17.98
C ALA A 375 12.96 9.24 -18.46
N LEU A 376 12.07 9.63 -17.55
CA LEU A 376 10.67 9.91 -17.85
C LEU A 376 10.54 11.10 -18.80
N LYS A 377 11.27 12.19 -18.54
CA LYS A 377 11.23 13.39 -19.38
C LYS A 377 11.76 13.12 -20.79
N ALA A 378 12.83 12.31 -20.91
CA ALA A 378 13.37 11.91 -22.20
C ALA A 378 12.36 11.09 -23.03
N LEU A 379 11.70 10.10 -22.42
CA LEU A 379 10.67 9.30 -23.09
C LEU A 379 9.45 10.15 -23.46
N LEU A 380 8.99 11.02 -22.56
CA LEU A 380 7.84 11.89 -22.78
C LEU A 380 8.07 12.83 -23.98
N LEU A 381 9.25 13.46 -24.06
CA LEU A 381 9.60 14.35 -25.16
C LEU A 381 9.71 13.59 -26.50
N ARG A 382 10.25 12.36 -26.51
CA ARG A 382 10.27 11.50 -27.70
C ARG A 382 8.84 11.15 -28.13
N LEU A 383 8.00 10.74 -27.19
CA LEU A 383 6.61 10.39 -27.45
C LEU A 383 5.80 11.57 -27.99
N HIS A 384 5.99 12.76 -27.43
CA HIS A 384 5.35 13.99 -27.91
C HIS A 384 5.77 14.33 -29.35
N ARG A 385 7.07 14.20 -29.71
CA ARG A 385 7.53 14.42 -31.09
C ARG A 385 6.99 13.39 -32.08
N ALA A 386 6.83 12.14 -31.65
CA ALA A 386 6.42 11.04 -32.51
C ALA A 386 4.91 10.99 -32.76
N ALA A 387 4.11 11.15 -31.70
CA ALA A 387 2.65 11.00 -31.76
C ALA A 387 1.90 12.34 -31.75
N GLY A 388 2.46 13.38 -31.10
CA GLY A 388 1.80 14.66 -30.89
C GLY A 388 0.46 14.54 -30.16
N GLY A 389 -0.38 15.58 -30.28
CA GLY A 389 -1.78 15.53 -29.84
C GLY A 389 -2.02 15.71 -28.33
N PHE A 390 -1.00 16.12 -27.58
CA PHE A 390 -1.11 16.51 -26.16
C PHE A 390 -0.02 17.55 -25.82
N ASP A 391 -0.22 18.33 -24.76
CA ASP A 391 0.77 19.28 -24.24
C ASP A 391 1.82 18.55 -23.39
N ALA A 392 3.10 18.71 -23.74
CA ALA A 392 4.20 18.00 -23.09
C ALA A 392 4.49 18.48 -21.65
N GLU A 393 4.31 19.77 -21.36
CA GLU A 393 4.50 20.31 -20.00
C GLU A 393 3.35 19.89 -19.10
N ALA A 394 2.10 19.99 -19.59
CA ALA A 394 0.95 19.49 -18.85
C ALA A 394 1.05 17.98 -18.57
N ALA A 395 1.56 17.21 -19.54
CA ALA A 395 1.80 15.78 -19.38
C ALA A 395 2.90 15.48 -18.37
N TRP A 396 3.98 16.27 -18.35
CA TRP A 396 5.05 16.15 -17.36
C TRP A 396 4.52 16.42 -15.95
N GLU A 397 3.77 17.50 -15.75
CA GLU A 397 3.17 17.85 -14.46
C GLU A 397 2.20 16.77 -13.96
N ALA A 398 1.38 16.20 -14.84
CA ALA A 398 0.48 15.09 -14.49
C ALA A 398 1.28 13.83 -14.09
N LEU A 399 2.26 13.45 -14.90
CA LEU A 399 3.09 12.28 -14.67
C LEU A 399 3.95 12.41 -13.41
N TRP A 400 4.62 13.54 -13.22
CA TRP A 400 5.57 13.74 -12.13
C TRP A 400 4.87 13.90 -10.78
N ARG A 401 3.69 14.53 -10.75
CA ARG A 401 2.82 14.56 -9.57
C ARG A 401 2.36 13.17 -9.16
N ARG A 402 1.96 12.34 -10.13
CA ARG A 402 1.59 10.93 -9.88
C ARG A 402 2.77 10.13 -9.36
N GLU A 403 3.94 10.30 -9.98
CA GLU A 403 5.18 9.62 -9.62
C GLU A 403 5.67 9.95 -8.20
N GLN A 404 5.50 11.20 -7.76
CA GLN A 404 5.81 11.62 -6.39
C GLN A 404 4.81 11.05 -5.37
N ALA A 405 3.55 10.89 -5.75
CA ALA A 405 2.51 10.35 -4.86
C ALA A 405 2.60 8.82 -4.71
N PHE A 406 2.99 8.12 -5.79
CA PHE A 406 3.18 6.67 -5.77
C PHE A 406 4.27 6.26 -6.78
N PRO A 407 5.41 5.71 -6.32
CA PRO A 407 6.45 5.26 -7.21
C PRO A 407 5.94 4.20 -8.19
N SER A 408 6.06 4.47 -9.48
CA SER A 408 5.65 3.56 -10.55
C SER A 408 6.59 2.36 -10.76
N ALA A 409 7.62 2.23 -9.93
CA ALA A 409 8.56 1.12 -9.97
C ALA A 409 7.93 -0.08 -9.27
N MET A 410 7.61 -1.13 -10.05
CA MET A 410 6.78 -2.25 -9.61
C MET A 410 7.60 -3.50 -9.26
N GLY A 411 8.88 -3.30 -8.92
CA GLY A 411 9.87 -4.37 -8.75
C GLY A 411 10.17 -5.14 -10.05
N ARG A 412 11.03 -6.17 -9.95
CA ARG A 412 11.46 -7.02 -11.10
C ARG A 412 12.11 -6.22 -12.24
N GLY A 413 12.70 -5.07 -11.91
CA GLY A 413 13.39 -4.21 -12.85
C GLY A 413 12.49 -3.51 -13.88
N ALA A 414 11.19 -3.34 -13.60
CA ALA A 414 10.27 -2.60 -14.47
C ALA A 414 9.54 -1.45 -13.75
N ALA A 415 9.17 -0.42 -14.51
CA ALA A 415 8.31 0.67 -14.06
C ALA A 415 7.21 0.98 -15.08
N PHE A 416 6.03 1.35 -14.57
CA PHE A 416 4.85 1.73 -15.39
C PHE A 416 4.38 3.15 -15.07
N PRO A 417 5.21 4.18 -15.31
CA PRO A 417 4.84 5.56 -15.11
C PRO A 417 3.65 5.89 -16.02
N HIS A 418 2.56 6.38 -15.43
CA HIS A 418 1.30 6.58 -16.16
C HIS A 418 0.62 7.90 -15.79
N ALA A 419 -0.05 8.51 -16.76
CA ALA A 419 -0.85 9.71 -16.55
C ALA A 419 -2.04 9.79 -17.51
N ARG A 420 -3.15 10.33 -17.01
CA ARG A 420 -4.32 10.71 -17.81
C ARG A 420 -4.21 12.15 -18.28
N LEU A 421 -4.47 12.39 -19.56
CA LEU A 421 -4.32 13.71 -20.18
C LEU A 421 -5.60 14.15 -20.88
N ALA A 422 -6.04 15.37 -20.60
CA ALA A 422 -7.14 16.00 -21.31
C ALA A 422 -6.78 16.23 -22.79
N GLY A 423 -7.71 15.92 -23.69
CA GLY A 423 -7.54 16.13 -25.13
C GLY A 423 -6.71 15.07 -25.87
N LEU A 424 -6.17 14.07 -25.16
CA LEU A 424 -5.52 12.92 -25.79
C LEU A 424 -6.60 12.01 -26.41
N ARG A 425 -6.48 11.67 -27.69
CA ARG A 425 -7.53 10.93 -28.43
C ARG A 425 -7.49 9.42 -28.27
N ARG A 426 -6.33 8.86 -27.90
CA ARG A 426 -6.12 7.41 -27.75
C ARG A 426 -4.97 7.15 -26.78
N PRO A 427 -4.92 5.99 -26.12
CA PRO A 427 -3.78 5.58 -25.32
C PRO A 427 -2.49 5.52 -26.15
N LEU A 428 -1.37 5.89 -25.53
CA LEU A 428 -0.03 5.84 -26.09
C LEU A 428 0.92 5.18 -25.09
N ILE A 429 1.83 4.34 -25.59
CA ILE A 429 2.90 3.75 -24.79
C ILE A 429 4.26 4.05 -25.43
N ALA A 430 5.21 4.53 -24.63
CA ALA A 430 6.63 4.56 -24.98
C ALA A 430 7.41 3.54 -24.12
N VAL A 431 8.25 2.73 -24.77
CA VAL A 431 9.08 1.73 -24.10
C VAL A 431 10.51 2.27 -23.96
N GLY A 432 10.96 2.43 -22.72
CA GLY A 432 12.35 2.69 -22.37
C GLY A 432 13.04 1.41 -21.93
N ARG A 433 14.23 1.12 -22.44
CA ARG A 433 15.14 0.13 -21.83
C ARG A 433 16.46 0.76 -21.50
N SER A 434 16.86 0.69 -20.22
CA SER A 434 18.17 1.12 -19.76
C SER A 434 19.13 -0.08 -19.61
N PRO A 435 20.23 -0.14 -20.38
CA PRO A 435 21.22 -1.21 -20.25
C PRO A 435 21.92 -1.21 -18.89
N LYS A 436 22.26 -0.02 -18.37
CA LYS A 436 22.91 0.19 -17.07
C LYS A 436 21.93 0.05 -15.90
N GLY A 437 20.64 0.20 -16.17
CA GLY A 437 19.60 0.32 -15.14
C GLY A 437 19.55 1.73 -14.57
N ILE A 438 18.35 2.18 -14.22
CA ILE A 438 18.10 3.48 -13.64
C ILE A 438 17.85 3.27 -12.15
N ALA A 439 18.58 4.01 -11.31
CA ALA A 439 18.33 4.06 -9.88
C ALA A 439 16.97 4.75 -9.67
N CYS A 440 15.95 3.94 -9.50
CA CYS A 440 14.64 4.37 -9.04
C CYS A 440 14.54 3.94 -7.57
N GLU A 441 13.71 4.63 -6.79
CA GLU A 441 13.25 4.16 -5.48
C GLU A 441 12.32 2.94 -5.64
N ALA A 442 12.80 1.91 -6.34
CA ALA A 442 12.18 0.61 -6.39
C ALA A 442 12.37 -0.05 -5.02
N LEU A 443 11.29 -0.59 -4.46
CA LEU A 443 11.28 -1.12 -3.10
C LEU A 443 12.15 -2.39 -2.97
N ASP A 444 12.33 -3.14 -4.06
CA ASP A 444 13.26 -4.27 -4.18
C ASP A 444 14.75 -3.86 -4.26
N GLY A 445 15.04 -2.56 -4.30
CA GLY A 445 16.37 -1.99 -4.43
C GLY A 445 17.06 -2.32 -5.76
N GLN A 446 16.36 -2.94 -6.71
CA GLN A 446 16.90 -3.27 -8.03
C GLN A 446 16.74 -2.07 -8.98
N PRO A 447 17.75 -1.80 -9.82
CA PRO A 447 17.62 -0.74 -10.80
C PRO A 447 16.56 -1.09 -11.85
N VAL A 448 15.74 -0.11 -12.21
CA VAL A 448 14.72 -0.27 -13.25
C VAL A 448 15.41 -0.33 -14.62
N ARG A 449 15.16 -1.42 -15.36
CA ARG A 449 15.73 -1.65 -16.69
C ARG A 449 14.70 -1.49 -17.79
N LEU A 450 13.41 -1.66 -17.51
CA LEU A 450 12.31 -1.45 -18.45
C LEU A 450 11.35 -0.39 -17.92
N ILE A 451 10.98 0.56 -18.76
CA ILE A 451 9.99 1.59 -18.47
C ILE A 451 8.92 1.52 -19.54
N PHE A 452 7.66 1.39 -19.14
CA PHE A 452 6.52 1.57 -20.03
C PHE A 452 5.82 2.86 -19.63
N LEU A 453 6.14 3.95 -20.31
CA LEU A 453 5.47 5.23 -20.13
C LEU A 453 4.11 5.18 -20.80
N ILE A 454 3.04 5.33 -20.02
CA ILE A 454 1.66 5.17 -20.48
C ILE A 454 0.94 6.50 -20.37
N LEU A 455 0.39 6.99 -21.48
CA LEU A 455 -0.49 8.16 -21.49
C LEU A 455 -1.86 7.72 -21.99
N THR A 456 -2.92 8.05 -21.25
CA THR A 456 -4.30 7.72 -21.61
C THR A 456 -5.19 8.95 -21.66
N PRO A 457 -6.28 8.93 -22.46
CA PRO A 457 -7.30 9.97 -22.41
C PRO A 457 -7.83 10.17 -21.00
N LEU A 458 -8.14 11.41 -20.62
CA LEU A 458 -8.74 11.71 -19.32
C LEU A 458 -10.14 11.09 -19.20
N GLU A 459 -10.84 11.05 -20.32
CA GLU A 459 -12.22 10.57 -20.48
C GLU A 459 -12.32 9.04 -20.56
N GLU A 460 -11.20 8.30 -20.57
CA GLU A 460 -11.17 6.83 -20.62
C GLU A 460 -10.38 6.21 -19.45
N PRO A 461 -10.86 6.32 -18.20
CA PRO A 461 -10.17 5.76 -17.03
C PRO A 461 -9.95 4.24 -17.11
N ALA A 462 -10.93 3.49 -17.62
CA ALA A 462 -10.79 2.06 -17.86
C ALA A 462 -9.58 1.68 -18.73
N ALA A 463 -9.25 2.48 -19.73
CA ALA A 463 -8.17 2.18 -20.66
C ALA A 463 -6.83 2.06 -19.90
N GLN A 464 -6.56 2.97 -18.96
CA GLN A 464 -5.34 2.97 -18.16
C GLN A 464 -5.22 1.70 -17.33
N LEU A 465 -6.29 1.32 -16.61
CA LEU A 465 -6.28 0.15 -15.74
C LEU A 465 -6.12 -1.15 -16.52
N ARG A 466 -6.71 -1.25 -17.70
CA ARG A 466 -6.56 -2.40 -18.59
C ARG A 466 -5.13 -2.54 -19.10
N ILE A 467 -4.52 -1.43 -19.50
CA ILE A 467 -3.12 -1.41 -19.94
C ILE A 467 -2.20 -1.80 -18.78
N LEU A 468 -2.39 -1.21 -17.60
CA LEU A 468 -1.61 -1.54 -16.40
C LEU A 468 -1.78 -3.00 -16.01
N ALA A 469 -3.01 -3.55 -16.03
CA ALA A 469 -3.27 -4.95 -15.74
C ALA A 469 -2.63 -5.91 -16.76
N LYS A 470 -2.62 -5.55 -18.05
CA LYS A 470 -1.93 -6.32 -19.10
C LYS A 470 -0.41 -6.30 -18.90
N LEU A 471 0.18 -5.13 -18.66
CA LEU A 471 1.61 -4.99 -18.40
C LEU A 471 2.03 -5.68 -17.10
N ALA A 472 1.20 -5.64 -16.06
CA ALA A 472 1.39 -6.39 -14.83
C ALA A 472 1.41 -7.91 -15.06
N ALA A 473 0.47 -8.42 -15.87
CA ALA A 473 0.44 -9.83 -16.26
C ALA A 473 1.65 -10.21 -17.12
N LEU A 474 2.03 -9.36 -18.08
CA LEU A 474 3.23 -9.52 -18.90
C LEU A 474 4.49 -9.63 -18.03
N MET A 475 4.63 -8.75 -17.03
CA MET A 475 5.78 -8.76 -16.11
C MET A 475 5.76 -9.94 -15.12
N SER A 476 4.62 -10.63 -15.01
CA SER A 476 4.52 -11.88 -14.26
C SER A 476 5.13 -13.06 -15.03
N GLU A 477 5.28 -12.96 -16.35
CA GLU A 477 5.86 -14.00 -17.23
C GLU A 477 7.38 -13.84 -17.41
N GLU A 478 8.18 -14.50 -16.56
CA GLU A 478 9.65 -14.37 -16.57
C GLU A 478 10.31 -14.62 -17.94
N ALA A 479 9.77 -15.54 -18.75
CA ALA A 479 10.31 -15.86 -20.06
C ALA A 479 10.12 -14.68 -21.04
N LEU A 480 8.96 -14.01 -21.02
CA LEU A 480 8.71 -12.83 -21.83
C LEU A 480 9.56 -11.64 -21.36
N CYS A 481 9.67 -11.42 -20.04
CA CYS A 481 10.52 -10.37 -19.48
C CYS A 481 11.98 -10.50 -19.95
N ARG A 482 12.54 -11.71 -19.89
CA ARG A 482 13.91 -11.98 -20.37
C ARG A 482 14.06 -11.68 -21.86
N ARG A 483 13.06 -12.02 -22.68
CA ARG A 483 13.07 -11.74 -24.12
C ARG A 483 12.92 -10.25 -24.42
N LEU A 484 12.09 -9.51 -23.67
CA LEU A 484 11.97 -8.06 -23.79
C LEU A 484 13.29 -7.36 -23.44
N LEU A 485 13.96 -7.81 -22.37
CA LEU A 485 15.29 -7.32 -22.00
C LEU A 485 16.36 -7.62 -23.05
N ALA A 486 16.22 -8.70 -23.82
CA ALA A 486 17.16 -9.09 -24.87
C ALA A 486 16.84 -8.51 -26.27
N ALA A 487 15.66 -7.93 -26.48
CA ALA A 487 15.21 -7.47 -27.81
C ALA A 487 16.15 -6.40 -28.41
N HIS A 488 16.55 -6.55 -29.68
CA HIS A 488 17.51 -5.62 -30.28
C HIS A 488 16.86 -4.32 -30.77
N ASP A 489 15.59 -4.37 -31.16
CA ASP A 489 14.85 -3.27 -31.76
C ASP A 489 13.36 -3.24 -31.31
N MET A 490 12.66 -2.16 -31.66
CA MET A 490 11.24 -2.00 -31.34
C MET A 490 10.33 -2.96 -32.10
N ALA A 491 10.77 -3.46 -33.27
CA ALA A 491 10.03 -4.48 -34.01
C ALA A 491 9.97 -5.80 -33.22
N GLY A 492 11.09 -6.23 -32.63
CA GLY A 492 11.15 -7.37 -31.72
C GLY A 492 10.30 -7.19 -30.46
N VAL A 493 10.35 -5.99 -29.85
CA VAL A 493 9.49 -5.66 -28.69
C VAL A 493 8.01 -5.75 -29.05
N ARG A 494 7.58 -5.14 -30.15
CA ARG A 494 6.19 -5.20 -30.62
C ARG A 494 5.75 -6.64 -30.92
N ALA A 495 6.62 -7.44 -31.56
CA ALA A 495 6.31 -8.85 -31.81
C ALA A 495 6.07 -9.65 -30.51
N LEU A 496 6.86 -9.40 -29.46
CA LEU A 496 6.67 -10.02 -28.15
C LEU A 496 5.35 -9.60 -27.49
N LEU A 497 5.02 -8.30 -27.55
CA LEU A 497 3.75 -7.77 -27.04
C LEU A 497 2.54 -8.37 -27.79
N ARG A 498 2.64 -8.52 -29.12
CA ARG A 498 1.60 -9.16 -29.92
C ARG A 498 1.37 -10.61 -29.52
N VAL A 499 2.45 -11.39 -29.31
CA VAL A 499 2.34 -12.78 -28.85
C VAL A 499 1.65 -12.85 -27.49
N PHE A 500 1.98 -11.93 -26.58
CA PHE A 500 1.31 -11.83 -25.29
C PHE A 500 -0.19 -11.49 -25.42
N ASP A 501 -0.54 -10.47 -26.22
CA ASP A 501 -1.93 -10.09 -26.47
C ASP A 501 -2.77 -11.23 -27.07
N GLN A 502 -2.16 -12.08 -27.91
CA GLN A 502 -2.83 -13.24 -28.52
C GLN A 502 -3.06 -14.40 -27.54
N ASN A 503 -2.22 -14.52 -26.51
CA ASN A 503 -2.30 -15.59 -25.52
C ASN A 503 -3.20 -15.26 -24.32
N LEU A 504 -3.61 -13.99 -24.17
CA LEU A 504 -4.62 -13.60 -23.20
C LEU A 504 -5.96 -14.27 -23.56
N PRO A 505 -6.67 -14.90 -22.59
CA PRO A 505 -7.96 -15.52 -22.85
C PRO A 505 -8.91 -14.49 -23.47
N ALA A 506 -9.39 -14.78 -24.68
CA ALA A 506 -10.26 -13.90 -25.44
C ALA A 506 -11.61 -13.73 -24.73
N ARG A 507 -11.72 -12.78 -23.82
CA ARG A 507 -13.02 -12.22 -23.44
C ARG A 507 -13.38 -11.14 -24.46
N GLY A 508 -14.23 -11.50 -25.43
CA GLY A 508 -14.99 -10.52 -26.20
C GLY A 508 -14.59 -10.23 -27.65
N ARG A 509 -13.61 -10.92 -28.26
CA ARG A 509 -13.39 -10.77 -29.72
C ARG A 509 -14.45 -11.55 -30.50
N LYS A 510 -15.49 -10.89 -31.00
CA LYS A 510 -16.20 -11.42 -32.19
C LYS A 510 -15.26 -11.31 -33.38
N ALA A 511 -15.07 -12.43 -34.08
CA ALA A 511 -14.36 -12.46 -35.36
C ALA A 511 -15.02 -11.46 -36.33
N PRO A 512 -14.24 -10.77 -37.19
CA PRO A 512 -14.82 -9.93 -38.23
C PRO A 512 -15.78 -10.77 -39.07
N ALA A 513 -17.02 -10.28 -39.22
CA ALA A 513 -18.03 -10.95 -40.03
C ALA A 513 -17.46 -11.24 -41.42
N ALA A 514 -17.49 -12.51 -41.83
CA ALA A 514 -17.07 -12.91 -43.16
C ALA A 514 -17.84 -12.08 -44.19
N PRO A 515 -17.19 -11.57 -45.25
CA PRO A 515 -17.86 -10.78 -46.26
C PRO A 515 -19.01 -11.60 -46.86
N ALA A 516 -20.22 -11.03 -46.82
CA ALA A 516 -21.43 -11.67 -47.31
C ALA A 516 -21.19 -12.20 -48.73
N ALA A 517 -21.34 -13.52 -48.89
CA ALA A 517 -21.28 -14.16 -50.18
C ALA A 517 -22.32 -13.50 -51.09
N ARG A 518 -21.86 -12.92 -52.21
CA ARG A 518 -22.75 -12.43 -53.26
C ARG A 518 -23.67 -13.57 -53.70
N PRO A 519 -24.99 -13.35 -53.84
CA PRO A 519 -25.87 -14.38 -54.37
C PRO A 519 -25.41 -14.72 -55.79
N ARG A 520 -25.11 -16.00 -56.03
CA ARG A 520 -25.04 -16.54 -57.38
C ARG A 520 -26.46 -16.56 -57.92
N GLY A 521 -26.62 -16.06 -59.14
CA GLY A 521 -27.91 -15.92 -59.82
C GLY A 521 -28.61 -17.23 -60.14
#